data_AF-A0A7X9EF62-F1
#
_entry.id   AF-A0A7X9EF62-F1
#
_cell.length_a   1.000
_cell.length_b   1.000
_cell.length_c   1.000
_cell.angle_alpha   90.00
_cell.angle_beta   90.00
_cell.angle_gamma   90.00
#
_symmetry.space_group_name_H-M   'P 1'
#
loop_
_entity.id
_entity.type
_entity.pdbx_description
1 polymer ?
#
loop_
_entity_poly.entity_id
_entity_poly.type
_entity_poly.pdbx_seq_one_letter_code
_entity_poly.pdbx_strand_id
1 'polypeptide(L)'
;MYKITKTGVKVFDNYKDNILIDKDNIIFNKLSSDKLNKICSENSEDAITWNIFKTLQNINDFNWLKLFANKINCEFTSYENINIKLWEKISPPQKYLKHKEGNSEIDLIIETNKDVIFCEAKYNSPISLNTKHNASRDQIIRNIEVGSFYSYNVNKYFYFILLLYKSSKNNDAIAMLNNYKNSYKEKLSTNYDNIKKIEYITCKDLIEVLKNIPKNNYSIDNLLNWLKNKNFD
;
A
#
# COMPACT_ATOMS: atom_id res chain seq x y z
N MET A 1 -24.00 -12.03 -4.73
CA MET A 1 -25.21 -11.24 -4.35
C MET A 1 -24.72 -10.16 -3.38
N TYR A 2 -25.41 -9.02 -3.24
CA TYR A 2 -24.94 -7.94 -2.36
C TYR A 2 -26.12 -7.31 -1.63
N LYS A 3 -25.84 -6.78 -0.43
CA LYS A 3 -26.75 -5.95 0.35
C LYS A 3 -26.32 -4.49 0.32
N ILE A 4 -27.28 -3.59 0.43
CA ILE A 4 -27.02 -2.15 0.58
C ILE A 4 -27.16 -1.82 2.07
N THR A 5 -26.13 -1.22 2.64
CA THR A 5 -26.14 -0.75 4.04
C THR A 5 -27.00 0.49 4.20
N LYS A 6 -27.32 0.87 5.45
CA LYS A 6 -28.06 2.11 5.76
C LYS A 6 -27.39 3.37 5.20
N THR A 7 -26.08 3.35 5.02
CA THR A 7 -25.29 4.47 4.47
C THR A 7 -25.13 4.38 2.94
N GLY A 8 -25.87 3.49 2.27
CA GLY A 8 -25.83 3.32 0.81
C GLY A 8 -24.66 2.50 0.28
N VAL A 9 -23.76 2.01 1.15
CA VAL A 9 -22.59 1.23 0.75
C VAL A 9 -23.00 -0.20 0.42
N LYS A 10 -22.61 -0.70 -0.76
CA LYS A 10 -22.76 -2.11 -1.15
C LYS A 10 -21.78 -2.98 -0.39
N VAL A 11 -22.29 -4.07 0.16
CA VAL A 11 -21.51 -5.12 0.81
C VAL A 11 -21.86 -6.44 0.15
N PHE A 12 -20.86 -7.06 -0.46
CA PHE A 12 -21.01 -8.34 -1.13
C PHE A 12 -21.14 -9.47 -0.11
N ASP A 13 -21.93 -10.50 -0.44
CA ASP A 13 -22.08 -11.67 0.44
C ASP A 13 -20.81 -12.53 0.46
N ASN A 14 -20.03 -12.48 -0.63
CA ASN A 14 -18.75 -13.15 -0.76
C ASN A 14 -17.67 -12.15 -1.17
N TYR A 15 -16.52 -12.17 -0.49
CA TYR A 15 -15.39 -11.28 -0.79
C TYR A 15 -14.92 -11.42 -2.25
N LYS A 16 -15.05 -12.61 -2.84
CA LYS A 16 -14.68 -12.90 -4.23
C LYS A 16 -15.46 -12.04 -5.23
N ASP A 17 -16.67 -11.61 -4.89
CA ASP A 17 -17.47 -10.72 -5.76
C ASP A 17 -16.89 -9.29 -5.83
N ASN A 18 -15.97 -8.93 -4.92
CA ASN A 18 -15.24 -7.64 -4.92
C ASN A 18 -13.78 -7.76 -5.40
N ILE A 19 -13.33 -8.97 -5.79
CA ILE A 19 -11.99 -9.25 -6.27
C ILE A 19 -12.02 -9.59 -7.76
N LEU A 20 -11.31 -8.79 -8.57
CA LEU A 20 -11.31 -8.92 -10.04
C LEU A 20 -10.40 -10.02 -10.55
N ILE A 21 -9.27 -10.24 -9.88
CA ILE A 21 -8.19 -11.11 -10.35
C ILE A 21 -7.64 -11.95 -9.20
N ASP A 22 -7.19 -13.17 -9.51
CA ASP A 22 -6.61 -14.11 -8.55
C ASP A 22 -7.51 -14.35 -7.32
N LYS A 23 -8.84 -14.39 -7.50
CA LYS A 23 -9.83 -14.57 -6.41
C LYS A 23 -9.69 -15.86 -5.59
N ASP A 24 -9.01 -16.85 -6.17
CA ASP A 24 -8.72 -18.16 -5.55
C ASP A 24 -7.28 -18.25 -5.01
N ASN A 25 -6.57 -17.12 -4.92
CA ASN A 25 -5.22 -17.09 -4.36
C ASN A 25 -5.21 -17.61 -2.91
N ILE A 26 -4.27 -18.49 -2.60
CA ILE A 26 -4.14 -19.14 -1.30
C ILE A 26 -3.97 -18.17 -0.13
N ILE A 27 -3.53 -16.93 -0.38
CA ILE A 27 -3.41 -15.93 0.68
C ILE A 27 -4.75 -15.61 1.33
N PHE A 28 -5.87 -15.65 0.60
CA PHE A 28 -7.20 -15.42 1.15
C PHE A 28 -7.57 -16.48 2.20
N ASN A 29 -7.08 -17.71 2.06
CA ASN A 29 -7.30 -18.79 3.04
C ASN A 29 -6.55 -18.55 4.37
N LYS A 30 -5.56 -17.64 4.37
CA LYS A 30 -4.76 -17.28 5.54
C LYS A 30 -5.26 -16.02 6.25
N LEU A 31 -6.22 -15.31 5.65
CA LEU A 31 -6.78 -14.09 6.24
C LEU A 31 -7.79 -14.42 7.33
N SER A 32 -7.90 -13.53 8.32
CA SER A 32 -8.95 -13.65 9.33
C SER A 32 -10.33 -13.38 8.72
N SER A 33 -11.37 -13.95 9.34
CA SER A 33 -12.76 -13.69 8.95
C SER A 33 -13.09 -12.19 8.95
N ASP A 34 -12.55 -11.42 9.90
CA ASP A 34 -12.74 -9.97 9.95
C ASP A 34 -12.13 -9.26 8.74
N LYS A 35 -10.95 -9.69 8.29
CA LYS A 35 -10.31 -9.11 7.10
C LYS A 35 -11.07 -9.48 5.83
N LEU A 36 -11.52 -10.73 5.71
CA LEU A 36 -12.39 -11.15 4.59
C LEU A 36 -13.71 -10.35 4.57
N ASN A 37 -14.33 -10.12 5.73
CA ASN A 37 -15.54 -9.31 5.85
C ASN A 37 -15.31 -7.85 5.44
N LYS A 38 -14.13 -7.27 5.76
CA LYS A 38 -13.76 -5.93 5.29
C LYS A 38 -13.61 -5.88 3.77
N ILE A 39 -13.05 -6.93 3.16
CA ILE A 39 -12.92 -7.03 1.69
C ILE A 39 -14.29 -7.04 1.00
N CYS A 40 -15.34 -7.54 1.65
CA CYS A 40 -16.70 -7.52 1.10
C CYS A 40 -17.30 -6.10 0.92
N SER A 41 -16.74 -5.05 1.51
CA SER A 41 -17.25 -3.69 1.29
C SER A 41 -16.83 -3.15 -0.08
N GLU A 42 -17.73 -2.51 -0.82
CA GLU A 42 -17.35 -1.87 -2.08
C GLU A 42 -16.27 -0.79 -1.90
N ASN A 43 -16.17 -0.19 -0.71
CA ASN A 43 -15.17 0.83 -0.38
C ASN A 43 -13.92 0.24 0.29
N SER A 44 -13.75 -1.09 0.25
CA SER A 44 -12.64 -1.78 0.89
C SER A 44 -11.29 -1.35 0.31
N GLU A 45 -10.45 -0.74 1.15
CA GLU A 45 -9.07 -0.39 0.81
C GLU A 45 -8.26 -1.63 0.42
N ASP A 46 -8.44 -2.73 1.16
CA ASP A 46 -7.81 -4.03 0.87
C ASP A 46 -8.18 -4.53 -0.53
N ALA A 47 -9.46 -4.48 -0.91
CA ALA A 47 -9.91 -4.94 -2.23
C ALA A 47 -9.36 -4.05 -3.36
N ILE A 48 -9.31 -2.73 -3.16
CA ILE A 48 -8.76 -1.78 -4.12
C ILE A 48 -7.26 -2.07 -4.32
N THR A 49 -6.49 -2.16 -3.24
CA THR A 49 -5.05 -2.45 -3.29
C THR A 49 -4.79 -3.79 -3.98
N TRP A 50 -5.54 -4.83 -3.64
CA TRP A 50 -5.44 -6.12 -4.32
C TRP A 50 -5.67 -5.99 -5.83
N ASN A 51 -6.83 -5.45 -6.23
CA ASN A 51 -7.22 -5.38 -7.63
C ASN A 51 -6.24 -4.55 -8.48
N ILE A 52 -5.67 -3.47 -7.92
CA ILE A 52 -4.67 -2.68 -8.63
C ILE A 52 -3.36 -3.46 -8.78
N PHE A 53 -2.76 -3.88 -7.67
CA PHE A 53 -1.38 -4.37 -7.70
C PHE A 53 -1.27 -5.81 -8.19
N LYS A 54 -2.30 -6.65 -8.02
CA LYS A 54 -2.33 -7.98 -8.65
C LYS A 54 -2.55 -7.89 -10.15
N THR A 55 -3.34 -6.92 -10.63
CA THR A 55 -3.43 -6.65 -12.07
C THR A 55 -2.06 -6.23 -12.61
N LEU A 56 -1.38 -5.28 -11.95
CA LEU A 56 -0.04 -4.82 -12.31
C LEU A 56 1.04 -5.93 -12.23
N GLN A 57 0.88 -6.90 -11.34
CA GLN A 57 1.78 -8.06 -11.29
C GLN A 57 1.59 -8.99 -12.48
N ASN A 58 0.36 -9.13 -12.98
CA ASN A 58 0.01 -10.08 -14.03
C ASN A 58 0.19 -9.50 -15.45
N ILE A 59 0.60 -8.23 -15.58
CA ILE A 59 0.98 -7.67 -16.89
C ILE A 59 2.47 -7.94 -17.15
N ASN A 60 2.79 -8.43 -18.36
CA ASN A 60 4.19 -8.68 -18.78
C ASN A 60 4.99 -7.38 -19.06
N ASP A 61 4.38 -6.21 -18.82
CA ASP A 61 5.00 -4.90 -19.03
C ASP A 61 5.25 -4.22 -17.68
N PHE A 62 6.49 -4.36 -17.18
CA PHE A 62 6.94 -3.76 -15.93
C PHE A 62 7.23 -2.25 -16.03
N ASN A 63 6.98 -1.60 -17.17
CA ASN A 63 7.12 -0.15 -17.30
C ASN A 63 6.16 0.62 -16.38
N TRP A 64 5.09 -0.01 -15.87
CA TRP A 64 4.21 0.61 -14.88
C TRP A 64 4.99 1.10 -13.64
N LEU A 65 6.06 0.40 -13.23
CA LEU A 65 6.84 0.81 -12.06
C LEU A 65 7.64 2.08 -12.34
N LYS A 66 8.10 2.29 -13.58
CA LYS A 66 8.73 3.56 -14.01
C LYS A 66 7.71 4.69 -14.03
N LEU A 67 6.51 4.44 -14.57
CA LEU A 67 5.41 5.41 -14.55
C LEU A 67 5.03 5.79 -13.12
N PHE A 68 4.97 4.81 -12.22
CA PHE A 68 4.74 5.01 -10.79
C PHE A 68 5.86 5.87 -10.16
N ALA A 69 7.13 5.53 -10.41
CA ALA A 69 8.29 6.26 -9.91
C ALA A 69 8.28 7.73 -10.38
N ASN A 70 7.91 7.97 -11.64
CA ASN A 70 7.77 9.31 -12.21
C ASN A 70 6.70 10.13 -11.48
N LYS A 71 5.56 9.53 -11.11
CA LYS A 71 4.49 10.26 -10.38
C LYS A 71 4.93 10.74 -9.01
N ILE A 72 5.83 10.01 -8.36
CA ILE A 72 6.39 10.40 -7.07
C ILE A 72 7.74 11.12 -7.23
N ASN A 73 8.12 11.58 -8.44
CA ASN A 73 9.41 12.22 -8.72
C ASN A 73 10.61 11.43 -8.16
N CYS A 74 10.61 10.12 -8.37
CA CYS A 74 11.60 9.20 -7.82
C CYS A 74 12.24 8.39 -8.94
N GLU A 75 13.49 7.98 -8.72
CA GLU A 75 14.14 6.95 -9.51
C GLU A 75 14.45 5.76 -8.58
N PHE A 76 13.86 4.61 -8.89
CA PHE A 76 14.22 3.36 -8.22
C PHE A 76 15.53 2.84 -8.78
N THR A 77 16.30 2.13 -7.95
CA THR A 77 17.62 1.61 -8.31
C THR A 77 17.53 0.41 -9.27
N SER A 78 16.40 -0.27 -9.31
CA SER A 78 16.11 -1.38 -10.22
C SER A 78 14.62 -1.45 -10.55
N TYR A 79 14.32 -1.85 -11.79
CA TYR A 79 12.98 -2.13 -12.30
C TYR A 79 12.83 -3.59 -12.75
N GLU A 80 13.74 -4.45 -12.31
CA GLU A 80 13.82 -5.87 -12.70
C GLU A 80 13.38 -6.78 -11.56
N ASN A 81 12.92 -7.99 -11.90
CA ASN A 81 12.49 -9.02 -10.96
C ASN A 81 11.46 -8.50 -9.94
N ILE A 82 10.46 -7.78 -10.46
CA ILE A 82 9.41 -7.18 -9.63
C ILE A 82 8.61 -8.28 -8.96
N ASN A 83 8.58 -8.25 -7.64
CA ASN A 83 7.75 -9.12 -6.82
C ASN A 83 6.78 -8.28 -5.98
N ILE A 84 5.50 -8.64 -6.04
CA ILE A 84 4.44 -7.97 -5.28
C ILE A 84 3.95 -8.92 -4.20
N LYS A 85 3.98 -8.45 -2.95
CA LYS A 85 3.43 -9.15 -1.78
C LYS A 85 2.39 -8.25 -1.12
N LEU A 86 1.25 -8.79 -0.74
CA LEU A 86 0.20 -8.06 -0.04
C LEU A 86 -0.02 -8.63 1.35
N TRP A 87 -0.31 -7.75 2.31
CA TRP A 87 -0.68 -8.10 3.69
C TRP A 87 0.36 -8.95 4.43
N GLU A 88 1.64 -8.72 4.14
CA GLU A 88 2.74 -9.43 4.80
C GLU A 88 2.91 -8.91 6.23
N LYS A 89 3.10 -9.83 7.18
CA LYS A 89 3.37 -9.50 8.58
C LYS A 89 4.86 -9.46 8.83
N ILE A 90 5.40 -8.26 9.00
CA ILE A 90 6.83 -8.04 9.22
C ILE A 90 7.07 -7.68 10.68
N SER A 91 8.04 -8.35 11.30
CA SER A 91 8.44 -8.07 12.68
C SER A 91 9.30 -6.81 12.75
N PRO A 92 9.08 -5.93 13.75
CA PRO A 92 9.94 -4.78 13.97
C PRO A 92 11.30 -5.19 14.55
N PRO A 93 12.31 -4.32 14.51
CA PRO A 93 13.62 -4.59 15.10
C PRO A 93 13.59 -4.56 16.63
N GLN A 94 13.05 -5.61 17.26
CA GLN A 94 12.80 -5.70 18.71
C GLN A 94 14.01 -5.33 19.57
N LYS A 95 15.22 -5.64 19.12
CA LYS A 95 16.47 -5.36 19.85
C LYS A 95 16.76 -3.87 20.00
N TYR A 96 16.24 -3.03 19.10
CA TYR A 96 16.51 -1.59 19.09
C TYR A 96 15.36 -0.79 19.71
N LEU A 97 14.17 -1.38 19.82
CA LEU A 97 13.00 -0.72 20.36
C LEU A 97 13.06 -0.56 21.89
N LYS A 98 12.62 0.61 22.38
CA LYS A 98 12.45 0.86 23.83
C LYS A 98 11.30 0.05 24.45
N HIS A 99 10.31 -0.33 23.65
CA HIS A 99 9.15 -1.13 24.06
C HIS A 99 8.87 -2.21 23.02
N LYS A 100 8.35 -3.36 23.46
CA LYS A 100 7.95 -4.42 22.52
C LYS A 100 6.79 -3.95 21.65
N GLU A 101 6.98 -3.97 20.35
CA GLU A 101 5.92 -3.75 19.36
C GLU A 101 5.53 -5.07 18.70
N GLY A 102 4.26 -5.23 18.31
CA GLY A 102 3.83 -6.42 17.56
C GLY A 102 4.33 -6.41 16.11
N ASN A 103 3.95 -7.41 15.32
CA ASN A 103 4.17 -7.37 13.87
C ASN A 103 3.35 -6.23 13.22
N SER A 104 3.91 -5.62 12.18
CA SER A 104 3.18 -4.72 11.30
C SER A 104 2.68 -5.51 10.09
N GLU A 105 1.39 -5.45 9.82
CA GLU A 105 0.84 -5.93 8.55
C GLU A 105 1.02 -4.81 7.53
N ILE A 106 1.77 -5.06 6.47
CA ILE A 106 2.07 -4.10 5.41
C ILE A 106 1.11 -4.35 4.26
N ASP A 107 0.37 -3.33 3.83
CA ASP A 107 -0.66 -3.49 2.80
C ASP A 107 -0.08 -3.98 1.48
N LEU A 108 1.08 -3.44 1.10
CA LEU A 108 1.78 -3.81 -0.12
C LEU A 108 3.30 -3.67 0.05
N ILE A 109 4.01 -4.67 -0.43
CA ILE A 109 5.47 -4.64 -0.63
C ILE A 109 5.74 -4.87 -2.11
N ILE A 110 6.43 -3.94 -2.75
CA ILE A 110 7.00 -4.12 -4.09
C ILE A 110 8.50 -4.28 -3.92
N GLU A 111 9.04 -5.42 -4.34
CA GLU A 111 10.48 -5.68 -4.31
C GLU A 111 11.04 -5.78 -5.71
N THR A 112 12.24 -5.25 -5.91
CA THR A 112 13.06 -5.44 -7.10
C THR A 112 14.39 -6.08 -6.70
N ASN A 113 15.34 -6.20 -7.62
CA ASN A 113 16.69 -6.66 -7.29
C ASN A 113 17.38 -5.78 -6.23
N LYS A 114 17.11 -4.48 -6.22
CA LYS A 114 17.83 -3.50 -5.39
C LYS A 114 16.96 -2.70 -4.44
N ASP A 115 15.64 -2.70 -4.63
CA ASP A 115 14.72 -1.86 -3.88
C ASP A 115 13.64 -2.67 -3.17
N VAL A 116 13.21 -2.15 -2.03
CA VAL A 116 12.00 -2.55 -1.31
C VAL A 116 11.15 -1.30 -1.12
N ILE A 117 9.93 -1.35 -1.63
CA ILE A 117 8.96 -0.26 -1.54
C ILE A 117 7.81 -0.76 -0.69
N PHE A 118 7.66 -0.20 0.51
CA PHE A 118 6.49 -0.45 1.35
C PHE A 118 5.43 0.58 1.01
N CYS A 119 4.21 0.12 0.76
CA CYS A 119 3.07 0.98 0.56
C CYS A 119 2.01 0.73 1.64
N GLU A 120 1.48 1.82 2.18
CA GLU A 120 0.34 1.82 3.11
C GLU A 120 -0.85 2.46 2.40
N ALA A 121 -2.01 1.79 2.38
CA ALA A 121 -3.21 2.28 1.71
C ALA A 121 -4.16 2.98 2.69
N LYS A 122 -4.58 4.19 2.31
CA LYS A 122 -5.54 5.03 3.04
C LYS A 122 -6.42 5.77 2.03
N TYR A 123 -7.36 5.03 1.45
CA TYR A 123 -8.28 5.60 0.45
C TYR A 123 -9.50 6.22 1.12
N ASN A 124 -10.15 5.52 2.04
CA ASN A 124 -11.45 5.92 2.58
C ASN A 124 -11.41 6.21 4.07
N SER A 125 -10.30 5.91 4.75
CA SER A 125 -10.11 6.15 6.18
C SER A 125 -8.99 7.17 6.45
N PRO A 126 -9.17 8.09 7.43
CA PRO A 126 -8.07 8.94 7.87
C PRO A 126 -6.99 8.09 8.53
N ILE A 127 -5.74 8.55 8.49
CA ILE A 127 -4.65 7.87 9.21
C ILE A 127 -4.92 7.93 10.72
N SER A 128 -4.68 6.79 11.38
CA SER A 128 -4.66 6.76 12.84
C SER A 128 -3.44 7.53 13.33
N LEU A 129 -3.67 8.72 13.88
CA LEU A 129 -2.61 9.61 14.37
C LEU A 129 -1.90 9.09 15.63
N ASN A 130 -2.42 8.03 16.25
CA ASN A 130 -1.87 7.43 17.47
C ASN A 130 -1.89 5.89 17.36
N THR A 131 -0.83 5.20 17.80
CA THR A 131 -0.92 3.73 17.98
C THR A 131 -1.42 3.37 19.38
N LYS A 132 -2.08 2.21 19.50
CA LYS A 132 -2.67 1.70 20.76
C LYS A 132 -1.68 1.55 21.92
N HIS A 133 -0.38 1.42 21.64
CA HIS A 133 0.64 1.09 22.65
C HIS A 133 1.71 2.17 22.83
N ASN A 134 1.81 3.14 21.91
CA ASN A 134 2.74 4.24 22.05
C ASN A 134 2.19 5.51 21.37
N ALA A 135 1.69 6.46 22.16
CA ALA A 135 1.16 7.74 21.65
C ALA A 135 2.24 8.61 20.95
N SER A 136 3.52 8.29 21.09
CA SER A 136 4.62 9.00 20.41
C SER A 136 4.99 8.42 19.04
N ARG A 137 4.40 7.28 18.66
CA ARG A 137 4.67 6.58 17.40
C ARG A 137 3.35 6.21 16.71
N ASP A 138 3.23 6.62 15.46
CA ASP A 138 2.09 6.29 14.60
C ASP A 138 2.41 5.12 13.64
N GLN A 139 1.42 4.77 12.83
CA GLN A 139 1.54 3.70 11.84
C GLN A 139 2.59 3.99 10.75
N ILE A 140 2.76 5.26 10.36
CA ILE A 140 3.72 5.65 9.32
C ILE A 140 5.14 5.39 9.81
N ILE A 141 5.51 5.94 10.97
CA ILE A 141 6.88 5.78 11.45
C ILE A 141 7.22 4.32 11.78
N ARG A 142 6.23 3.56 12.26
CA ARG A 142 6.39 2.13 12.51
C ARG A 142 6.62 1.34 11.21
N ASN A 143 5.89 1.66 10.14
CA ASN A 143 6.12 1.03 8.84
C ASN A 143 7.47 1.43 8.23
N ILE A 144 7.90 2.69 8.42
CA ILE A 144 9.23 3.16 7.98
C ILE A 144 10.34 2.39 8.72
N GLU A 145 10.24 2.22 10.04
CA GLU A 145 11.24 1.50 10.82
C GLU A 145 11.29 0.01 10.48
N VAL A 146 10.13 -0.63 10.40
CA VAL A 146 10.03 -2.05 10.05
C VAL A 146 10.55 -2.28 8.63
N GLY A 147 10.17 -1.42 7.68
CA GLY A 147 10.57 -1.54 6.29
C GLY A 147 12.04 -1.26 6.05
N SER A 148 12.60 -0.22 6.68
CA SER A 148 14.04 0.08 6.61
C SER A 148 14.90 -1.02 7.22
N PHE A 149 14.49 -1.58 8.36
CA PHE A 149 15.16 -2.75 8.93
C PHE A 149 15.06 -3.99 8.03
N TYR A 150 13.86 -4.27 7.51
CA TYR A 150 13.62 -5.39 6.60
C TYR A 150 14.53 -5.33 5.37
N SER A 151 14.56 -4.19 4.69
CA SER A 151 15.37 -3.99 3.49
C SER A 151 16.86 -3.93 3.78
N TYR A 152 17.27 -3.39 4.93
CA TYR A 152 18.66 -3.35 5.36
C TYR A 152 19.23 -4.76 5.51
N ASN A 153 18.48 -5.67 6.14
CA ASN A 153 18.89 -7.07 6.32
C ASN A 153 19.02 -7.86 5.01
N VAL A 154 18.38 -7.39 3.93
CA VAL A 154 18.50 -7.99 2.59
C VAL A 154 19.32 -7.12 1.63
N ASN A 155 20.07 -6.15 2.15
CA ASN A 155 20.95 -5.25 1.40
C ASN A 155 20.25 -4.51 0.24
N LYS A 156 19.05 -3.99 0.49
CA LYS A 156 18.24 -3.22 -0.47
C LYS A 156 17.96 -1.81 0.03
N TYR A 157 17.74 -0.91 -0.91
CA TYR A 157 17.24 0.43 -0.63
C TYR A 157 15.77 0.42 -0.25
N PHE A 158 15.38 1.34 0.61
CA PHE A 158 14.03 1.42 1.16
C PHE A 158 13.29 2.67 0.68
N TYR A 159 12.04 2.46 0.31
CA TYR A 159 11.10 3.51 -0.05
C TYR A 159 9.80 3.28 0.72
N PHE A 160 9.24 4.33 1.31
CA PHE A 160 7.91 4.29 1.93
C PHE A 160 6.95 5.17 1.13
N ILE A 161 5.86 4.59 0.66
CA ILE A 161 4.85 5.29 -0.15
C ILE A 161 3.48 5.19 0.50
N LEU A 162 2.86 6.32 0.79
CA LEU A 162 1.47 6.37 1.26
C LEU A 162 0.51 6.47 0.06
N LEU A 163 -0.41 5.52 -0.09
CA LEU A 163 -1.43 5.54 -1.14
C LEU A 163 -2.68 6.24 -0.60
N LEU A 164 -3.05 7.35 -1.22
CA LEU A 164 -4.16 8.21 -0.77
C LEU A 164 -5.27 8.26 -1.81
N TYR A 165 -6.52 8.44 -1.37
CA TYR A 165 -7.63 8.71 -2.31
C TYR A 165 -7.54 10.11 -2.92
N LYS A 166 -7.58 11.13 -2.06
CA LYS A 166 -7.36 12.54 -2.40
C LYS A 166 -6.54 13.21 -1.31
N SER A 167 -5.72 14.17 -1.69
CA SER A 167 -4.94 14.97 -0.74
C SER A 167 -5.84 15.75 0.22
N SER A 168 -6.92 16.35 -0.27
CA SER A 168 -7.82 17.20 0.52
C SER A 168 -8.58 16.51 1.64
N LYS A 169 -8.80 15.19 1.57
CA LYS A 169 -9.41 14.40 2.64
C LYS A 169 -8.40 13.86 3.66
N ASN A 170 -7.11 14.05 3.39
CA ASN A 170 -6.00 13.43 4.11
C ASN A 170 -4.95 14.48 4.52
N ASN A 171 -5.36 15.71 4.80
CA ASN A 171 -4.45 16.80 5.16
C ASN A 171 -3.57 16.43 6.37
N ASP A 172 -4.15 15.80 7.38
CA ASP A 172 -3.40 15.39 8.59
C ASP A 172 -2.35 14.32 8.27
N ALA A 173 -2.73 13.33 7.46
CA ALA A 173 -1.83 12.28 6.98
C ALA A 173 -0.66 12.85 6.15
N ILE A 174 -0.96 13.80 5.26
CA ILE A 174 0.04 14.48 4.43
C ILE A 174 0.95 15.37 5.30
N ALA A 175 0.38 16.13 6.23
CA ALA A 175 1.14 16.96 7.16
C ALA A 175 2.10 16.10 7.99
N MET A 176 1.62 14.98 8.52
CA MET A 176 2.40 14.03 9.29
C MET A 176 3.52 13.39 8.45
N LEU A 177 3.21 12.94 7.24
CA LEU A 177 4.20 12.40 6.31
C LEU A 177 5.26 13.45 5.94
N ASN A 178 4.85 14.69 5.66
CA ASN A 178 5.76 15.80 5.36
C ASN A 178 6.68 16.14 6.53
N ASN A 179 6.17 16.07 7.76
CA ASN A 179 7.02 16.17 8.95
C ASN A 179 8.05 15.02 8.95
N TYR A 180 7.63 13.80 8.65
CA TYR A 180 8.55 12.67 8.61
C TYR A 180 9.59 12.75 7.52
N LYS A 181 9.30 13.29 6.33
CA LYS A 181 10.32 13.48 5.27
C LYS A 181 11.59 14.17 5.79
N ASN A 182 11.45 15.08 6.76
CA ASN A 182 12.55 15.85 7.33
C ASN A 182 13.03 15.35 8.69
N SER A 183 12.19 14.63 9.46
CA SER A 183 12.45 14.32 10.87
C SER A 183 12.43 12.83 11.24
N TYR A 184 12.21 11.92 10.28
CA TYR A 184 12.04 10.49 10.58
C TYR A 184 13.19 9.92 11.41
N LYS A 185 14.44 10.35 11.16
CA LYS A 185 15.64 9.84 11.85
C LYS A 185 15.58 10.00 13.37
N GLU A 186 14.95 11.05 13.87
CA GLU A 186 14.81 11.32 15.31
C GLU A 186 13.79 10.39 15.98
N LYS A 187 12.94 9.75 15.18
CA LYS A 187 11.83 8.91 15.64
C LYS A 187 12.12 7.42 15.48
N LEU A 188 13.11 7.06 14.66
CA LEU A 188 13.57 5.68 14.51
C LEU A 188 14.42 5.27 15.71
N SER A 189 14.31 4.00 16.09
CA SER A 189 15.16 3.39 17.11
C SER A 189 16.60 3.19 16.66
N THR A 190 16.84 3.18 15.34
CA THR A 190 18.14 3.00 14.72
C THR A 190 18.17 3.77 13.41
N ASN A 191 19.33 4.34 13.10
CA ASN A 191 19.51 5.07 11.85
C ASN A 191 19.90 4.09 10.74
N TYR A 192 19.07 3.98 9.72
CA TYR A 192 19.35 3.20 8.53
C TYR A 192 19.66 4.16 7.37
N ASP A 193 20.80 3.98 6.73
CA ASP A 193 21.28 4.79 5.60
C ASP A 193 20.67 4.36 4.25
N ASN A 194 19.90 3.27 4.24
CA ASN A 194 19.28 2.72 3.06
C ASN A 194 17.91 3.36 2.72
N ILE A 195 17.39 4.27 3.54
CA ILE A 195 16.12 4.97 3.28
C ILE A 195 16.34 6.03 2.20
N LYS A 196 15.72 5.85 1.03
CA LYS A 196 15.86 6.72 -0.14
C LYS A 196 14.72 7.72 -0.29
N LYS A 197 13.48 7.31 0.01
CA LYS A 197 12.33 8.20 -0.12
C LYS A 197 11.17 7.85 0.80
N ILE A 198 10.51 8.90 1.28
CA ILE A 198 9.21 8.86 1.96
C ILE A 198 8.31 9.78 1.14
N GLU A 199 7.23 9.27 0.56
CA GLU A 199 6.35 10.06 -0.32
C GLU A 199 4.90 9.55 -0.28
N TYR A 200 3.97 10.29 -0.84
CA TYR A 200 2.61 9.81 -1.11
C TYR A 200 2.28 9.85 -2.60
N ILE A 201 1.30 9.04 -2.99
CA ILE A 201 0.72 9.06 -4.33
C ILE A 201 -0.81 8.97 -4.19
N THR A 202 -1.54 9.68 -5.04
CA THR A 202 -3.00 9.66 -4.99
C THR A 202 -3.60 8.60 -5.92
N CYS A 203 -4.88 8.25 -5.71
CA CYS A 203 -5.63 7.39 -6.63
C CYS A 203 -5.70 7.98 -8.03
N LYS A 204 -5.78 9.31 -8.15
CA LYS A 204 -5.73 9.99 -9.44
C LYS A 204 -4.41 9.69 -10.15
N ASP A 205 -3.28 9.81 -9.45
CA ASP A 205 -1.97 9.51 -10.00
C ASP A 205 -1.86 8.03 -10.40
N LEU A 206 -2.37 7.11 -9.59
CA LEU A 206 -2.42 5.67 -9.91
C LEU A 206 -3.28 5.39 -11.16
N ILE A 207 -4.44 6.02 -11.30
CA ILE A 207 -5.28 5.91 -12.49
C ILE A 207 -4.54 6.45 -13.72
N GLU A 208 -3.80 7.55 -13.58
CA GLU A 208 -2.96 8.08 -14.65
C GLU A 208 -1.83 7.11 -15.02
N VAL A 209 -1.19 6.44 -14.05
CA VAL A 209 -0.23 5.36 -14.33
C VAL A 209 -0.91 4.26 -15.14
N LEU A 210 -2.07 3.76 -14.69
CA LEU A 210 -2.81 2.70 -15.36
C LEU A 210 -3.21 3.07 -16.80
N LYS A 211 -3.66 4.31 -17.04
CA LYS A 211 -4.04 4.80 -18.37
C LYS A 211 -2.87 4.91 -19.35
N ASN A 212 -1.65 5.04 -18.83
CA ASN A 212 -0.43 5.17 -19.65
C ASN A 212 0.28 3.82 -19.90
N ILE A 213 -0.25 2.71 -19.36
CA ILE A 213 0.20 1.38 -19.75
C ILE A 213 -0.33 1.10 -21.17
N PRO A 214 0.49 0.57 -22.10
CA PRO A 214 0.09 0.34 -23.49
C PRO A 214 -1.25 -0.42 -23.59
N LYS A 215 -2.17 0.15 -24.38
CA LYS A 215 -3.49 -0.42 -24.63
C LYS A 215 -3.34 -1.70 -25.44
N ASN A 216 -3.55 -2.83 -24.77
CA ASN A 216 -3.92 -4.17 -25.30
C ASN A 216 -4.10 -5.18 -24.15
N ASN A 217 -4.36 -4.69 -22.93
CA ASN A 217 -4.43 -5.52 -21.74
C ASN A 217 -5.84 -5.47 -21.17
N TYR A 218 -6.65 -6.48 -21.51
CA TYR A 218 -8.04 -6.61 -21.07
C TYR A 218 -8.21 -6.47 -19.54
N SER A 219 -7.21 -6.91 -18.77
CA SER A 219 -7.20 -6.78 -17.31
C SER A 219 -7.12 -5.32 -16.85
N ILE A 220 -6.36 -4.47 -17.55
CA ILE A 220 -6.25 -3.03 -17.24
C ILE A 220 -7.56 -2.30 -17.57
N ASP A 221 -8.18 -2.59 -18.71
CA ASP A 221 -9.45 -1.97 -19.07
C ASP A 221 -10.58 -2.36 -18.10
N ASN A 222 -10.63 -3.63 -17.71
CA ASN A 222 -11.56 -4.10 -16.67
C ASN A 222 -11.32 -3.42 -15.33
N LEU A 223 -10.06 -3.30 -14.91
CA LEU A 223 -9.69 -2.60 -13.68
C LEU A 223 -10.12 -1.12 -13.74
N LEU A 224 -9.81 -0.42 -14.83
CA LEU A 224 -10.19 0.99 -14.99
C LEU A 224 -11.71 1.17 -14.95
N ASN A 225 -12.47 0.28 -15.59
CA ASN A 225 -13.93 0.32 -15.54
C ASN A 225 -14.48 0.02 -14.14
N TRP A 226 -13.87 -0.91 -13.41
CA TRP A 226 -14.24 -1.18 -12.03
C TRP A 226 -13.94 0.00 -11.10
N LEU A 227 -12.79 0.67 -11.28
CA LEU A 227 -12.38 1.84 -10.50
C LEU A 227 -13.30 3.05 -10.75
N LYS A 228 -13.81 3.25 -11.97
CA LYS A 228 -14.80 4.32 -12.25
C LYS A 228 -16.02 4.24 -11.32
N ASN A 229 -16.48 3.04 -11.01
CA ASN A 229 -17.64 2.82 -10.14
C ASN A 229 -17.36 3.07 -8.65
N LYS A 230 -16.11 3.38 -8.27
CA LYS A 230 -15.69 3.68 -6.89
C LYS A 230 -15.58 5.18 -6.62
N ASN A 231 -16.03 6.03 -7.57
CA ASN A 231 -15.98 7.49 -7.48
C ASN A 231 -14.57 8.05 -7.20
N PHE A 232 -13.51 7.52 -7.82
CA PHE A 232 -12.14 8.05 -7.64
C PHE A 232 -11.86 9.40 -8.37
N ASP A 233 -12.89 10.04 -8.94
CA ASP A 233 -12.79 11.33 -9.65
C ASP A 233 -12.36 12.47 -8.72
#